data_AF-A0A947XYB7-F1
#
_entry.id   AF-A0A947XYB7-F1
#
_cell.length_a   1.000
_cell.length_b   1.000
_cell.length_c   1.000
_cell.angle_alpha   90.00
_cell.angle_beta   90.00
_cell.angle_gamma   90.00
#
_symmetry.space_group_name_H-M   'P 1'
#
loop_
_entity.id
_entity.type
_entity.pdbx_description
1 polymer ?
#
loop_
_entity_poly.entity_id
_entity_poly.type
_entity_poly.pdbx_seq_one_letter_code
_entity_poly.pdbx_strand_id
1 'polypeptide(L)'
;EGVSPAIEPETKETRNKVVLDTLFGTATGGAAGAVTAGAVAVVAPSLFVSAPIVAPLMVLGYGAMIGGTAGAILGLKPREGMLAGLVRDSIKAGYHVVIVHAASHEARKRAEAVIGETMTEKTARS
;
A
#
# COMPACT_ATOMS: atom_id res chain seq x y z
N GLU A 1 -33.60 -0.26 -11.86
CA GLU A 1 -32.76 0.91 -11.54
C GLU A 1 -31.54 0.45 -10.79
N GLY A 2 -30.35 0.62 -11.39
CA GLY A 2 -29.08 0.20 -10.78
C GLY A 2 -28.61 1.22 -9.76
N VAL A 3 -28.80 0.93 -8.48
CA VAL A 3 -28.23 1.75 -7.40
C VAL A 3 -26.72 1.51 -7.39
N SER A 4 -25.99 2.41 -8.02
CA SER A 4 -24.54 2.56 -7.81
C SER A 4 -24.34 2.97 -6.35
N PRO A 5 -23.56 2.23 -5.54
CA PRO A 5 -23.33 2.62 -4.16
C PRO A 5 -22.62 3.98 -4.17
N ALA A 6 -23.27 4.99 -3.60
CA ALA A 6 -22.69 6.30 -3.40
C ALA A 6 -21.34 6.12 -2.69
N ILE A 7 -20.26 6.44 -3.41
CA ILE A 7 -18.92 6.56 -2.88
C ILE A 7 -19.03 7.64 -1.78
N GLU A 8 -18.84 7.24 -0.52
CA GLU A 8 -18.66 8.18 0.59
C GLU A 8 -17.58 9.19 0.17
N PRO A 9 -17.83 10.51 0.24
CA PRO A 9 -16.87 11.48 -0.24
C PRO A 9 -15.56 11.30 0.52
N GLU A 10 -14.50 10.92 -0.18
CA GLU A 10 -13.21 10.69 0.45
C GLU A 10 -12.82 11.90 1.30
N THR A 11 -12.50 11.66 2.58
CA THR A 11 -12.04 12.72 3.47
C THR A 11 -10.78 13.34 2.87
N LYS A 12 -10.69 14.68 2.92
CA LYS A 12 -9.55 15.45 2.36
C LYS A 12 -8.20 14.90 2.83
N GLU A 13 -8.16 14.33 4.03
CA GLU A 13 -7.00 13.71 4.63
C GLU A 13 -6.53 12.45 3.89
N THR A 14 -7.44 11.55 3.48
CA THR A 14 -7.10 10.33 2.73
C THR A 14 -6.52 10.67 1.37
N ARG A 15 -7.16 11.59 0.65
CA ARG A 15 -6.63 12.09 -0.63
C ARG A 15 -5.25 12.73 -0.46
N ASN A 16 -5.07 13.53 0.59
CA ASN A 16 -3.78 14.17 0.85
C ASN A 16 -2.68 13.15 1.15
N LYS A 17 -2.99 12.08 1.90
CA LYS A 17 -2.07 10.97 2.17
C LYS A 17 -1.67 10.24 0.88
N VAL A 18 -2.64 9.88 0.03
CA VAL A 18 -2.32 9.22 -1.26
C VAL A 18 -1.42 10.09 -2.14
N VAL A 19 -1.70 11.40 -2.21
CA VAL A 19 -0.83 12.34 -2.94
C VAL A 19 0.57 12.38 -2.33
N LEU A 20 0.66 12.45 -1.00
CA LEU A 20 1.94 12.48 -0.31
C LEU A 20 2.75 11.20 -0.53
N ASP A 21 2.11 10.03 -0.43
CA ASP A 21 2.76 8.73 -0.65
C ASP A 21 3.17 8.53 -2.11
N THR A 22 2.40 9.07 -3.07
CA THR A 22 2.77 9.13 -4.49
C THR A 22 4.02 10.00 -4.70
N LEU A 23 4.09 11.17 -4.05
CA LEU A 23 5.25 12.06 -4.13
C LEU A 23 6.50 11.42 -3.54
N PHE A 24 6.38 10.81 -2.35
CA PHE A 24 7.49 10.06 -1.76
C PHE A 24 7.93 8.91 -2.66
N GLY A 25 6.99 8.13 -3.19
CA GLY A 25 7.29 7.07 -4.14
C GLY A 25 8.02 7.58 -5.38
N THR A 26 7.58 8.70 -5.95
CA THR A 26 8.22 9.33 -7.12
C THR A 26 9.64 9.78 -6.78
N ALA A 27 9.84 10.42 -5.64
CA ALA A 27 11.15 10.89 -5.20
C ALA A 27 12.12 9.73 -4.94
N THR A 28 11.68 8.70 -4.21
CA THR A 28 12.48 7.49 -3.96
C THR A 28 12.79 6.74 -5.25
N GLY A 29 11.80 6.61 -6.15
CA GLY A 29 11.97 5.98 -7.46
C GLY A 29 12.91 6.76 -8.38
N GLY A 30 12.83 8.09 -8.37
CA GLY A 30 13.75 8.97 -9.10
C GLY A 30 15.18 8.85 -8.57
N ALA A 31 15.37 8.83 -7.24
CA ALA A 31 16.68 8.62 -6.63
C ALA A 31 17.27 7.26 -7.01
N ALA A 32 16.47 6.18 -6.94
CA ALA A 32 16.89 4.86 -7.41
C ALA A 32 17.24 4.87 -8.90
N GLY A 33 16.43 5.53 -9.73
CA GLY A 33 16.69 5.73 -11.15
C GLY A 33 18.01 6.46 -11.43
N ALA A 34 18.37 7.47 -10.63
CA ALA A 34 19.66 8.16 -10.73
C ALA A 34 20.83 7.21 -10.45
N VAL A 35 20.72 6.39 -9.40
CA VAL A 35 21.74 5.38 -9.07
C VAL A 35 21.88 4.37 -10.21
N THR A 36 20.75 3.90 -10.76
CA THR A 36 20.74 3.00 -11.92
C THR A 36 21.37 3.67 -13.14
N ALA A 37 21.09 4.94 -13.41
CA ALA A 37 21.67 5.68 -14.53
C ALA A 37 23.20 5.75 -14.41
N GLY A 38 23.72 6.00 -13.20
CA GLY A 38 25.17 5.97 -12.93
C GLY A 38 25.78 4.59 -13.18
N ALA A 39 25.13 3.52 -12.72
CA ALA A 39 25.59 2.16 -12.97
C ALA A 39 25.59 1.80 -14.47
N VAL A 40 24.53 2.16 -15.20
CA VAL A 40 24.43 1.93 -16.65
C VAL A 40 25.48 2.75 -17.40
N ALA A 41 25.77 3.97 -16.99
CA ALA A 41 26.82 4.80 -17.61
C ALA A 41 28.22 4.16 -17.49
N VAL A 42 28.49 3.40 -16.42
CA VAL A 42 29.74 2.65 -16.23
C VAL A 42 29.77 1.37 -17.08
N VAL A 43 28.68 0.63 -17.13
CA VAL A 43 28.61 -0.69 -17.80
C VAL A 43 28.40 -0.57 -19.32
N ALA A 44 27.69 0.46 -19.77
CA ALA A 44 27.33 0.71 -21.16
C ALA A 44 27.55 2.20 -21.54
N PRO A 45 28.81 2.67 -21.57
CA PRO A 45 29.14 4.08 -21.76
C PRO A 45 28.70 4.62 -23.13
N SER A 46 28.66 3.78 -24.16
CA SER A 46 28.26 4.17 -25.52
C SER A 46 26.85 4.76 -25.59
N LEU A 47 25.92 4.28 -24.76
CA LEU A 47 24.56 4.78 -24.69
C LEU A 47 24.51 6.23 -24.20
N PHE A 48 25.30 6.55 -23.17
CA PHE A 48 25.38 7.90 -22.61
C PHE A 48 26.23 8.85 -23.45
N VAL A 49 27.20 8.35 -24.22
CA VAL A 49 27.94 9.16 -25.19
C VAL A 49 27.05 9.57 -26.37
N SER A 50 26.23 8.65 -26.87
CA SER A 50 25.32 8.93 -27.99
C SER A 50 24.17 9.88 -27.62
N ALA A 51 23.73 9.84 -26.36
CA ALA A 51 22.56 10.56 -25.87
C ALA A 51 22.77 11.06 -24.44
N PRO A 52 23.67 12.04 -24.21
CA PRO A 52 24.13 12.44 -22.88
C PRO A 52 23.05 13.05 -21.99
N ILE A 53 21.97 13.57 -22.60
CA ILE A 53 20.84 14.15 -21.88
C ILE A 53 19.67 13.17 -21.84
N VAL A 54 19.31 12.59 -22.99
CA VAL A 54 18.11 11.76 -23.12
C VAL A 54 18.23 10.45 -22.34
N ALA A 55 19.37 9.77 -22.39
CA ALA A 55 19.54 8.50 -21.68
C ALA A 55 19.37 8.63 -20.15
N PRO A 56 20.06 9.55 -19.44
CA PRO A 56 19.85 9.73 -18.01
C PRO A 56 18.42 10.17 -17.67
N LEU A 57 17.82 11.07 -18.46
CA LEU A 57 16.44 11.51 -18.22
C LEU A 57 15.43 10.38 -18.37
N MET A 58 15.64 9.46 -19.32
CA MET A 58 14.77 8.30 -19.49
C MET A 58 14.87 7.37 -18.29
N VAL A 59 16.08 7.04 -17.83
CA VAL A 59 16.25 6.17 -16.66
C VAL A 59 15.63 6.79 -15.40
N LEU A 60 15.83 8.09 -15.20
CA LEU A 60 15.19 8.86 -14.14
C LEU A 60 13.66 8.85 -14.26
N GLY A 61 13.14 9.10 -15.47
CA GLY A 61 11.71 9.12 -15.74
C GLY A 61 11.04 7.78 -15.45
N TYR A 62 11.65 6.68 -15.88
CA TYR A 62 11.17 5.33 -15.55
C TYR A 62 11.24 5.03 -14.05
N GLY A 63 12.34 5.39 -13.38
CA GLY A 63 12.47 5.23 -11.93
C GLY A 63 11.40 6.00 -11.18
N ALA A 64 11.20 7.27 -11.52
CA ALA A 64 10.19 8.14 -10.93
C ALA A 64 8.76 7.62 -11.20
N MET A 65 8.48 7.14 -12.41
CA MET A 65 7.17 6.59 -12.78
C MET A 65 6.84 5.31 -12.00
N ILE A 66 7.79 4.37 -11.92
CA ILE A 66 7.62 3.11 -11.15
C ILE A 66 7.43 3.45 -9.67
N GLY A 67 8.29 4.30 -9.12
CA GLY A 67 8.21 4.71 -7.73
C GLY A 67 6.92 5.43 -7.40
N GLY A 68 6.47 6.37 -8.24
CA GLY A 68 5.22 7.10 -8.06
C GLY A 68 4.01 6.18 -8.11
N THR A 69 3.99 5.23 -9.06
CA THR A 69 2.91 4.24 -9.18
C THR A 69 2.86 3.33 -7.94
N ALA A 70 4.01 2.83 -7.49
CA ALA A 70 4.10 2.03 -6.27
C ALA A 70 3.68 2.82 -5.02
N GLY A 71 4.12 4.08 -4.90
CA GLY A 71 3.74 4.98 -3.83
C GLY A 71 2.23 5.25 -3.80
N ALA A 72 1.61 5.48 -4.96
CA ALA A 72 0.17 5.65 -5.08
C ALA A 72 -0.59 4.39 -4.63
N ILE A 73 -0.19 3.21 -5.10
CA ILE A 73 -0.81 1.94 -4.71
C ILE A 73 -0.70 1.70 -3.20
N LEU A 74 0.47 1.96 -2.61
CA LEU A 74 0.68 1.82 -1.17
C LEU A 74 -0.14 2.84 -0.37
N GLY A 75 -0.27 4.07 -0.87
CA GLY A 75 -1.06 5.12 -0.24
C GLY A 75 -2.57 4.83 -0.22
N LEU A 76 -3.06 4.01 -1.14
CA LEU A 76 -4.46 3.53 -1.14
C LEU A 76 -4.77 2.52 -0.02
N LYS A 77 -3.75 2.08 0.76
CA LYS A 77 -3.91 1.14 1.89
C LYS A 77 -4.81 -0.06 1.53
N PRO A 78 -4.52 -0.82 0.45
CA PRO A 78 -5.41 -1.87 -0.07
C PRO A 78 -5.77 -2.96 0.95
N ARG A 79 -4.90 -3.21 1.94
CA ARG A 79 -5.15 -4.14 3.05
C ARG A 79 -6.26 -3.67 3.98
N GLU A 80 -6.35 -2.37 4.27
CA GLU A 80 -7.42 -1.81 5.10
C GLU A 80 -8.76 -1.94 4.38
N GLY A 81 -8.80 -1.71 3.06
CA GLY A 81 -9.98 -1.95 2.23
C GLY A 81 -10.42 -3.41 2.20
N MET A 82 -9.47 -4.35 2.08
CA MET A 82 -9.77 -5.79 2.13
C MET A 82 -10.34 -6.21 3.50
N LEU A 83 -9.76 -5.71 4.60
CA LEU A 83 -10.25 -5.99 5.95
C LEU A 83 -11.66 -5.41 6.15
N ALA A 84 -11.91 -4.18 5.70
CA ALA A 84 -13.24 -3.56 5.77
C ALA A 84 -14.28 -4.38 4.99
N GLY A 85 -13.91 -4.89 3.80
CA GLY A 85 -14.74 -5.81 3.02
C GLY A 85 -15.07 -7.09 3.80
N LEU A 86 -14.05 -7.74 4.38
CA LEU A 86 -14.22 -8.95 5.17
C LEU A 86 -15.13 -8.75 6.40
N VAL A 87 -14.94 -7.63 7.12
CA VAL A 87 -15.77 -7.26 8.26
C VAL A 87 -17.23 -7.07 7.82
N ARG A 88 -17.44 -6.34 6.71
CA ARG A 88 -18.78 -6.09 6.17
C ARG A 88 -19.48 -7.37 5.75
N ASP A 89 -18.78 -8.29 5.10
CA ASP A 89 -19.32 -9.57 4.66
C ASP A 89 -19.64 -10.48 5.85
N SER A 90 -18.79 -10.49 6.87
CA SER A 90 -19.00 -11.25 8.11
C SER A 90 -20.25 -10.77 8.86
N ILE A 91 -20.44 -9.45 8.97
CA ILE A 91 -21.64 -8.86 9.59
C ILE A 91 -22.91 -9.23 8.80
N LYS A 92 -22.87 -9.15 7.46
CA LYS A 92 -24.00 -9.55 6.61
C LYS A 92 -24.35 -11.03 6.75
N ALA A 93 -23.36 -11.88 6.97
CA ALA A 93 -23.54 -13.30 7.23
C ALA A 93 -24.03 -13.61 8.66
N GLY A 94 -24.24 -12.59 9.51
CA GLY A 94 -24.76 -12.73 10.87
C GLY A 94 -23.69 -13.00 11.94
N TYR A 95 -22.41 -12.88 11.61
CA TYR A 95 -21.32 -13.03 12.58
C TYR A 95 -21.03 -11.73 13.31
N HIS A 96 -20.59 -11.85 14.57
CA HIS A 96 -20.08 -10.74 15.37
C HIS A 96 -18.57 -10.58 15.17
N VAL A 97 -18.13 -9.37 14.84
CA VAL A 97 -16.71 -9.08 14.56
C VAL A 97 -16.16 -8.14 15.64
N VAL A 98 -15.02 -8.51 16.23
CA VAL A 98 -14.28 -7.69 17.20
C VAL A 98 -12.98 -7.21 16.55
N ILE A 99 -12.78 -5.89 16.49
CA ILE A 99 -11.55 -5.28 15.97
C ILE A 99 -10.77 -4.69 17.15
N VAL A 100 -9.53 -5.13 17.33
CA VAL A 100 -8.64 -4.60 18.37
C VAL A 100 -7.55 -3.74 17.74
N HIS A 101 -7.52 -2.46 18.09
CA HIS A 101 -6.45 -1.55 17.71
C HIS A 101 -5.37 -1.54 18.80
N ALA A 102 -4.27 -2.25 18.57
CA ALA A 102 -3.17 -2.32 19.54
C ALA A 102 -2.16 -1.19 19.31
N ALA A 103 -2.00 -0.32 20.31
CA ALA A 103 -1.03 0.77 20.27
C ALA A 103 0.44 0.30 20.44
N SER A 104 0.66 -0.96 20.83
CA SER A 104 2.00 -1.55 20.97
C SER A 104 2.02 -3.05 20.67
N HIS A 105 3.21 -3.58 20.39
CA HIS A 105 3.42 -5.02 20.18
C HIS A 105 3.00 -5.87 21.40
N GLU A 106 3.20 -5.36 22.60
CA GLU A 106 2.81 -6.02 23.85
C GLU A 106 1.29 -6.01 24.04
N ALA A 107 0.63 -4.90 23.70
CA ALA A 107 -0.83 -4.83 23.69
C ALA A 107 -1.43 -5.80 22.67
N ARG A 108 -0.80 -5.95 21.49
CA ARG A 108 -1.21 -6.93 20.48
C ARG A 108 -1.08 -8.37 20.99
N LYS A 109 0.06 -8.75 21.57
CA LYS A 109 0.25 -10.10 22.13
C LYS A 109 -0.78 -10.43 23.22
N ARG A 110 -1.11 -9.46 24.07
CA ARG A 110 -2.15 -9.63 25.10
C ARG A 110 -3.54 -9.81 24.48
N ALA A 111 -3.89 -9.01 23.47
CA ALA A 111 -5.15 -9.17 22.76
C ALA A 111 -5.26 -10.52 22.05
N GLU A 112 -4.19 -10.96 21.36
CA GLU A 112 -4.11 -12.28 20.73
C GLU A 112 -4.30 -13.41 21.76
N ALA A 113 -3.65 -13.30 22.94
CA ALA A 113 -3.79 -14.27 24.01
C ALA A 113 -5.22 -14.33 24.56
N VAL A 114 -5.82 -13.18 24.90
CA VAL A 114 -7.19 -13.13 25.45
C VAL A 114 -8.21 -13.65 24.43
N ILE A 115 -8.09 -13.29 23.15
CA ILE A 115 -9.00 -13.79 22.11
C ILE A 115 -8.81 -15.31 21.93
N GLY A 116 -7.56 -15.78 21.89
CA GLY A 116 -7.25 -17.21 21.79
C GLY A 116 -7.78 -18.03 22.97
N GLU A 117 -7.68 -17.50 24.20
CA GLU A 117 -8.23 -18.13 25.40
C GLU A 117 -9.76 -18.08 25.45
N THR A 118 -10.38 -17.03 24.89
CA THR A 118 -11.84 -16.86 24.87
C THR A 118 -12.52 -17.61 23.72
N MET A 119 -11.76 -18.03 22.70
CA MET A 119 -12.23 -19.03 21.73
C MET A 119 -12.37 -20.39 22.43
N THR A 120 -13.43 -20.53 23.23
CA THR A 120 -13.99 -21.83 23.56
C THR A 120 -14.44 -22.43 22.25
N GLU A 121 -13.63 -23.32 21.73
CA GLU A 121 -14.00 -24.21 20.64
C GLU A 121 -15.17 -25.07 21.12
N LYS A 122 -16.40 -24.55 20.98
CA LYS A 122 -17.59 -25.37 20.91
C LYS A 122 -17.68 -25.91 19.49
N THR A 123 -16.70 -26.75 19.12
CA THR A 123 -16.91 -27.81 18.13
C THR A 123 -17.82 -28.83 18.80
N ALA A 124 -19.08 -28.45 19.00
CA ALA A 124 -20.15 -29.36 19.35
C ALA A 124 -20.78 -29.85 18.03
N ARG A 125 -20.28 -31.01 17.60
CA ARG A 125 -20.94 -32.10 16.85
C ARG A 125 -21.86 -31.73 15.68
N SER A 126 -21.58 -32.34 14.52
CA SER A 126 -22.29 -33.57 14.11
C SER A 126 -21.48 -34.32 13.05
#